data_AF-A0A2W4NQ98-F1
#
_entry.id   AF-A0A2W4NQ98-F1
#
_cell.length_a   1.000
_cell.length_b   1.000
_cell.length_c   1.000
_cell.angle_alpha   90.00
_cell.angle_beta   90.00
_cell.angle_gamma   90.00
#
_symmetry.space_group_name_H-M   'P 1'
#
loop_
_entity.id
_entity.type
_entity.pdbx_description
1 polymer ?
#
loop_
_entity_poly.entity_id
_entity_poly.type
_entity_poly.pdbx_seq_one_letter_code
_entity_poly.pdbx_strand_id
1 'polypeptide(L)'
;MFRISGFASGATLVALVVALLVAPVAAQDAATLPLEFPTEIALFSAEIPPRDRIELARELLGIDEIAPPPTSAPERQLGDISSFRVTNSSDDRVFEVTAELRAIGEHIYLWVEQGVPVNQETLDALARSFDTRIYPQTRALWGSEATPGIDGDPRIYGLFAHNMGSGTAAYFISDHPTPRPGV
;
A
#
# COMPACT_ATOMS: atom_id res chain seq x y z
N MET A 1 -67.71 -11.49 -18.10
CA MET A 1 -68.67 -11.28 -17.00
C MET A 1 -68.81 -12.60 -16.24
N PHE A 2 -68.10 -12.75 -15.13
CA PHE A 2 -68.36 -13.81 -14.14
C PHE A 2 -68.01 -13.23 -12.77
N ARG A 3 -69.03 -12.94 -11.96
CA ARG A 3 -68.88 -12.54 -10.57
C ARG A 3 -69.00 -13.80 -9.72
N ILE A 4 -68.09 -14.00 -8.78
CA ILE A 4 -68.30 -14.93 -7.68
C ILE A 4 -68.08 -14.13 -6.40
N SER A 5 -69.20 -13.83 -5.75
CA SER A 5 -69.29 -13.29 -4.40
C SER A 5 -69.18 -14.43 -3.39
N GLY A 6 -68.32 -14.29 -2.40
CA GLY A 6 -68.26 -15.19 -1.25
C GLY A 6 -67.77 -14.46 -0.01
N PHE A 7 -68.72 -14.04 0.84
CA PHE A 7 -68.44 -13.58 2.20
C PHE A 7 -67.84 -14.75 3.00
N ALA A 8 -66.59 -14.62 3.44
CA ALA A 8 -66.00 -15.52 4.43
C ALA A 8 -66.29 -14.97 5.84
N SER A 9 -67.02 -15.78 6.62
CA SER A 9 -67.52 -15.49 7.96
C SER A 9 -66.37 -15.29 8.97
N GLY A 10 -66.53 -14.37 9.93
CA GLY A 10 -65.50 -13.94 10.88
C GLY A 10 -64.87 -15.04 11.77
N ALA A 11 -65.44 -16.25 11.80
CA ALA A 11 -64.84 -17.41 12.44
C ALA A 11 -63.54 -17.87 11.75
N THR A 12 -63.39 -17.64 10.45
CA THR A 12 -62.18 -18.02 9.69
C THR A 12 -61.01 -17.09 9.98
N LEU A 13 -61.27 -15.82 10.28
CA LEU A 13 -60.22 -14.84 10.59
C LEU A 13 -59.59 -15.08 11.98
N VAL A 14 -60.41 -15.46 12.97
CA VAL A 14 -59.92 -15.75 14.32
C VAL A 14 -59.12 -17.05 14.36
N ALA A 15 -59.55 -18.08 13.62
CA ALA A 15 -58.80 -19.32 13.49
C ALA A 15 -57.42 -19.10 12.81
N LEU A 16 -57.35 -18.20 11.83
CA LEU A 16 -56.09 -17.85 11.14
C LEU A 16 -55.11 -17.09 12.06
N VAL A 17 -55.62 -16.18 12.90
CA VAL A 17 -54.78 -15.41 13.84
C VAL A 17 -54.24 -16.27 14.99
N VAL A 18 -55.03 -17.22 15.50
CA VAL A 18 -54.57 -18.15 16.54
C VAL A 18 -53.55 -19.15 15.98
N ALA A 19 -53.69 -19.59 14.73
CA ALA A 19 -52.70 -20.45 14.08
C ALA A 19 -51.34 -19.74 13.87
N LEU A 20 -51.34 -18.43 13.65
CA LEU A 20 -50.12 -17.62 13.49
C LEU A 20 -49.39 -17.34 14.83
N LEU A 21 -50.07 -17.41 15.97
CA LEU A 21 -49.48 -17.17 17.30
C LEU A 21 -48.92 -18.44 17.98
N VAL A 22 -49.29 -19.63 17.50
CA VAL A 22 -48.88 -20.93 18.09
C VAL A 22 -48.01 -21.76 17.14
N ALA A 23 -47.77 -21.29 15.91
CA ALA A 23 -46.75 -21.89 15.07
C ALA A 23 -45.40 -21.76 15.83
N PRO A 24 -44.69 -22.87 16.13
CA PRO A 24 -43.33 -22.74 16.59
C PRO A 24 -42.61 -21.97 15.50
N VAL A 25 -42.02 -20.82 15.84
CA VAL A 25 -40.93 -20.30 15.04
C VAL A 25 -39.89 -21.40 15.11
N ALA A 26 -39.89 -22.28 14.10
CA ALA A 26 -38.79 -23.19 13.90
C ALA A 26 -37.59 -22.26 13.71
N ALA A 27 -36.76 -22.15 14.75
CA ALA A 27 -35.42 -21.64 14.59
C ALA A 27 -34.84 -22.40 13.39
N GLN A 28 -34.34 -21.67 12.39
CA GLN A 28 -33.79 -22.29 11.20
C GLN A 28 -32.83 -23.39 11.65
N ASP A 29 -33.18 -24.64 11.35
CA ASP A 29 -32.42 -25.78 11.80
C ASP A 29 -31.07 -25.72 11.08
N ALA A 30 -30.02 -25.29 11.80
CA ALA A 30 -28.70 -25.05 11.24
C ALA A 30 -28.11 -26.30 10.56
N ALA A 31 -28.69 -27.47 10.86
CA ALA A 31 -28.40 -28.75 10.23
C ALA A 31 -28.78 -28.84 8.74
N THR A 32 -29.54 -27.88 8.19
CA THR A 32 -30.00 -27.88 6.79
C THR A 32 -29.38 -26.76 5.94
N LEU A 33 -28.49 -25.94 6.51
CA LEU A 33 -27.68 -25.05 5.69
C LEU A 33 -26.69 -25.92 4.89
N PRO A 34 -26.56 -25.74 3.57
CA PRO A 34 -25.50 -26.39 2.82
C PRO A 34 -24.17 -26.12 3.53
N LEU A 35 -23.48 -27.19 3.93
CA LEU A 35 -22.12 -27.15 4.50
C LEU A 35 -21.05 -26.73 3.47
N GLU A 36 -21.49 -26.46 2.24
CA GLU A 36 -20.65 -25.87 1.23
C GLU A 36 -20.58 -24.37 1.49
N PHE A 37 -19.38 -23.88 1.76
CA PHE A 37 -19.05 -22.47 1.80
C PHE A 37 -18.48 -22.09 0.43
N PRO A 38 -19.31 -21.91 -0.62
CA PRO A 38 -18.83 -21.68 -1.98
C PRO A 38 -17.95 -20.43 -2.07
N THR A 39 -18.21 -19.42 -1.24
CA THR A 39 -17.37 -18.21 -1.12
C THR A 39 -15.99 -18.52 -0.55
N GLU A 40 -15.88 -19.44 0.42
CA GLU A 40 -14.61 -19.87 1.01
C GLU A 40 -13.80 -20.69 -0.01
N ILE A 41 -14.45 -21.62 -0.70
CA ILE A 41 -13.85 -22.39 -1.80
C ILE A 41 -13.38 -21.46 -2.93
N ALA A 42 -14.18 -20.46 -3.29
CA ALA A 42 -13.82 -19.46 -4.31
C ALA A 42 -12.65 -18.58 -3.86
N LEU A 43 -12.54 -18.23 -2.56
CA LEU A 43 -11.43 -17.45 -2.04
C LEU A 43 -10.12 -18.26 -2.03
N PHE A 44 -10.18 -19.54 -1.63
CA PHE A 44 -9.00 -20.41 -1.62
C PHE A 44 -8.54 -20.82 -3.02
N SER A 45 -9.43 -20.81 -4.01
CA SER A 45 -9.11 -21.11 -5.41
C SER A 45 -8.90 -19.86 -6.27
N ALA A 46 -9.05 -18.66 -5.69
CA ALA A 46 -8.81 -17.42 -6.41
C ALA A 46 -7.31 -17.28 -6.72
N GLU A 47 -6.99 -17.20 -8.01
CA GLU A 47 -5.67 -16.75 -8.45
C GLU A 47 -5.55 -15.25 -8.15
N ILE A 48 -4.71 -14.90 -7.18
CA ILE A 48 -4.42 -13.50 -6.87
C ILE A 48 -3.37 -13.03 -7.87
N PRO A 49 -3.71 -12.12 -8.81
CA PRO A 49 -2.74 -11.62 -9.76
C PRO A 49 -1.64 -10.84 -9.03
N PRO A 50 -0.41 -10.83 -9.57
CA PRO A 50 0.64 -9.96 -9.04
C PRO A 50 0.18 -8.49 -9.08
N ARG A 51 0.62 -7.69 -8.10
CA ARG A 51 0.29 -6.26 -8.04
C ARG A 51 1.03 -5.49 -9.14
N ASP A 52 0.53 -5.54 -10.37
CA ASP A 52 1.00 -4.71 -11.47
C ASP A 52 0.40 -3.30 -11.33
N ARG A 53 1.23 -2.36 -10.87
CA ARG A 53 0.81 -0.97 -10.65
C ARG A 53 0.52 -0.23 -11.95
N ILE A 54 1.11 -0.63 -13.07
CA ILE A 54 0.90 -0.02 -14.39
C ILE A 54 -0.47 -0.44 -14.93
N GLU A 55 -0.78 -1.73 -14.84
CA GLU A 55 -2.09 -2.26 -15.21
C GLU A 55 -3.19 -1.66 -14.33
N LEU A 56 -3.00 -1.62 -13.01
CA LEU A 56 -3.95 -0.99 -12.08
C LEU A 56 -4.15 0.50 -12.35
N ALA A 57 -3.09 1.25 -12.71
CA ALA A 57 -3.22 2.67 -13.07
C ALA A 57 -4.05 2.86 -14.35
N ARG A 58 -3.90 1.96 -15.33
CA ARG A 58 -4.71 1.97 -16.55
C ARG A 58 -6.17 1.67 -16.27
N GLU A 59 -6.44 0.59 -15.54
CA GLU A 59 -7.81 0.13 -15.27
C GLU A 59 -8.58 1.05 -14.33
N LEU A 60 -7.94 1.53 -13.26
CA LEU A 60 -8.63 2.26 -12.19
C LEU A 60 -8.55 3.78 -12.34
N LEU A 61 -7.49 4.30 -12.97
CA LEU A 61 -7.26 5.74 -13.11
C LEU A 61 -7.40 6.24 -14.55
N GLY A 62 -7.60 5.35 -15.53
CA GLY A 62 -7.70 5.70 -16.95
C GLY A 62 -6.42 6.29 -17.53
N ILE A 63 -5.26 5.94 -16.95
CA ILE A 63 -3.95 6.42 -17.42
C ILE A 63 -3.43 5.45 -18.48
N ASP A 64 -3.67 5.78 -19.75
CA ASP A 64 -3.24 4.94 -20.87
C ASP A 64 -1.80 5.20 -21.31
N GLU A 65 -1.32 6.44 -21.16
CA GLU A 65 0.05 6.84 -21.50
C GLU A 65 0.90 6.96 -20.23
N ILE A 66 1.80 5.99 -20.04
CA ILE A 66 2.80 6.01 -18.98
C ILE A 66 4.17 6.08 -19.65
N ALA A 67 4.90 7.17 -19.39
CA ALA A 67 6.26 7.32 -19.88
C ALA A 67 7.15 6.19 -19.32
N PRO A 68 8.05 5.61 -20.13
CA PRO A 68 9.01 4.65 -19.62
C PRO A 68 9.89 5.32 -18.55
N PRO A 69 10.37 4.56 -17.55
CA PRO A 69 11.31 5.09 -16.57
C PRO A 69 12.59 5.58 -17.27
N PRO A 70 13.29 6.56 -16.68
CA PRO A 70 14.59 7.01 -17.21
C PRO A 70 15.56 5.84 -17.32
N THR A 71 16.42 5.85 -18.35
CA THR A 71 17.43 4.80 -18.57
C THR A 71 18.79 5.11 -17.96
N SER A 72 18.96 6.30 -17.37
CA SER A 72 20.22 6.75 -16.79
C SER A 72 19.97 7.51 -15.49
N ALA A 73 20.83 7.25 -14.50
CA ALA A 73 20.83 7.96 -13.24
C ALA A 73 21.14 9.46 -13.45
N PRO A 74 20.50 10.36 -12.69
CA PRO A 74 20.94 11.76 -12.62
C PRO A 74 22.38 11.82 -12.08
N GLU A 75 23.22 12.65 -12.68
CA GLU A 75 24.57 12.88 -12.15
C GLU A 75 24.46 13.65 -10.83
N ARG A 76 25.01 13.08 -9.75
CA ARG A 76 25.00 13.66 -8.41
C ARG A 76 26.41 13.73 -7.85
N GLN A 77 26.71 14.81 -7.15
CA GLN A 77 27.99 15.08 -6.52
C GLN A 77 27.80 15.50 -5.05
N LEU A 78 28.84 15.30 -4.25
CA LEU A 78 28.83 15.73 -2.85
C LEU A 78 28.56 17.23 -2.75
N GLY A 79 27.70 17.62 -1.81
CA GLY A 79 27.24 18.99 -1.63
C GLY A 79 26.01 19.37 -2.46
N ASP A 80 25.51 18.49 -3.33
CA ASP A 80 24.25 18.75 -4.04
C ASP A 80 23.11 18.98 -3.06
N ILE A 81 22.20 19.88 -3.42
CA ILE A 81 21.04 20.24 -2.59
C ILE A 81 19.76 19.78 -3.31
N SER A 82 18.87 19.12 -2.58
CA SER A 82 17.57 18.67 -3.11
C SER A 82 16.48 18.80 -2.05
N SER A 83 15.25 19.05 -2.51
CA SER A 83 14.05 19.01 -1.67
C SER A 83 13.41 17.63 -1.69
N PHE A 84 12.93 17.19 -0.52
CA PHE A 84 12.24 15.93 -0.32
C PHE A 84 10.92 16.17 0.40
N ARG A 85 9.85 15.46 0.01
CA ARG A 85 8.59 15.45 0.75
C ARG A 85 8.63 14.35 1.81
N VAL A 86 8.45 14.74 3.07
CA VAL A 86 8.50 13.87 4.25
C VAL A 86 7.14 13.92 4.95
N THR A 87 6.74 12.80 5.55
CA THR A 87 5.50 12.67 6.32
C THR A 87 5.88 12.45 7.78
N ASN A 88 5.35 13.30 8.67
CA ASN A 88 5.42 13.04 10.10
C ASN A 88 4.40 11.95 10.44
N SER A 89 4.87 10.80 10.92
CA SER A 89 3.99 9.65 11.17
C SER A 89 3.20 9.73 12.47
N SER A 90 3.41 10.77 13.30
CA SER A 90 2.63 10.99 14.52
C SER A 90 1.38 11.83 14.30
N ASP A 91 1.39 12.74 13.32
CA ASP A 91 0.26 13.63 13.02
C ASP A 91 -0.16 13.63 11.53
N ASP A 92 0.39 12.70 10.75
CA ASP A 92 0.16 12.49 9.30
C ASP A 92 0.38 13.75 8.44
N ARG A 93 1.19 14.70 8.91
CA ARG A 93 1.49 15.92 8.16
C ARG A 93 2.63 15.72 7.18
N VAL A 94 2.40 16.13 5.93
CA VAL A 94 3.42 16.17 4.89
C VAL A 94 4.08 17.54 4.86
N PHE A 95 5.40 17.58 4.90
CA PHE A 95 6.21 18.79 4.80
C PHE A 95 7.40 18.58 3.85
N GLU A 96 8.07 19.66 3.50
CA GLU A 96 9.26 19.62 2.64
C GLU A 96 10.53 19.79 3.47
N VAL A 97 11.56 19.01 3.13
CA VAL A 97 12.88 19.04 3.75
C VAL A 97 13.91 19.31 2.66
N THR A 98 14.70 20.37 2.84
CA THR A 98 15.88 20.64 2.01
C THR A 98 17.08 19.92 2.61
N ALA A 99 17.71 19.05 1.82
CA ALA A 99 18.82 18.22 2.25
C ALA A 99 20.02 18.35 1.32
N GLU A 100 21.21 18.18 1.90
CA GLU A 100 22.50 18.15 1.21
C GLU A 100 22.97 16.69 1.04
N LEU A 101 23.54 16.36 -0.12
CA LEU A 101 24.18 15.06 -0.36
C LEU A 101 25.54 15.00 0.33
N ARG A 102 25.63 14.22 1.41
CA ARG A 102 26.82 14.19 2.28
C ARG A 102 27.69 12.97 2.10
N ALA A 103 27.17 11.86 1.58
CA ALA A 103 27.97 10.70 1.23
C ALA A 103 27.39 9.96 0.04
N ILE A 104 28.29 9.40 -0.78
CA ILE A 104 27.96 8.60 -1.96
C ILE A 104 28.64 7.24 -1.79
N GLY A 105 27.84 6.19 -1.72
CA GLY A 105 28.27 4.80 -1.80
C GLY A 105 28.09 4.24 -3.21
N GLU A 106 28.43 2.97 -3.37
CA GLU A 106 28.19 2.21 -4.61
C GLU A 106 26.69 2.03 -4.85
N HIS A 107 25.92 1.73 -3.80
CA HIS A 107 24.48 1.43 -3.88
C HIS A 107 23.59 2.40 -3.08
N ILE A 108 24.15 3.47 -2.50
CA ILE A 108 23.39 4.41 -1.66
C ILE A 108 23.85 5.86 -1.77
N TYR A 109 22.90 6.78 -1.72
CA TYR A 109 23.11 8.20 -1.43
C TYR A 109 22.64 8.53 -0.01
N LEU A 110 23.44 9.25 0.76
CA LEU A 110 23.07 9.74 2.08
C LEU A 110 22.85 11.25 2.05
N TRP A 111 21.58 11.64 2.10
CA TRP A 111 21.09 13.01 2.16
C TRP A 111 20.86 13.40 3.62
N VAL A 112 21.30 14.59 4.01
CA VAL A 112 21.15 15.10 5.37
C VAL A 112 20.45 16.44 5.30
N GLU A 113 19.36 16.60 6.05
CA GLU A 113 18.68 17.88 6.21
C GLU A 113 19.66 19.00 6.58
N GLN A 114 19.51 20.16 5.93
CA GLN A 114 20.39 21.29 6.19
C GLN A 114 20.26 21.81 7.62
N GLY A 115 21.39 22.26 8.19
CA GLY A 115 21.44 22.79 9.55
C GLY A 115 21.57 21.73 10.66
N VAL A 116 21.66 20.45 10.27
CA VAL A 116 21.80 19.34 11.21
C VAL A 116 23.28 18.98 11.36
N PRO A 117 23.83 19.03 12.59
CA PRO A 117 25.19 18.57 12.81
C PRO A 117 25.23 17.03 12.76
N VAL A 118 25.86 16.50 11.70
CA VAL A 118 26.15 15.07 11.57
C VAL A 118 27.65 14.87 11.41
N ASN A 119 28.20 13.87 12.09
CA ASN A 119 29.61 13.51 11.96
C ASN A 119 29.85 12.86 10.58
N GLN A 120 30.72 13.46 9.78
CA GLN A 120 31.01 13.01 8.42
C GLN A 120 31.64 11.61 8.38
N GLU A 121 32.56 11.29 9.30
CA GLU A 121 33.19 9.97 9.38
C GLU A 121 32.16 8.86 9.64
N THR A 122 31.11 9.17 10.40
CA THR A 122 29.99 8.26 10.67
C THR A 122 29.16 8.01 9.42
N LEU A 123 28.89 9.04 8.61
CA LEU A 123 28.18 8.90 7.32
C LEU A 123 28.99 8.06 6.33
N ASP A 124 30.30 8.31 6.23
CA ASP A 124 31.18 7.57 5.34
C ASP A 124 31.32 6.10 5.79
N ALA A 125 31.36 5.85 7.10
CA ALA A 125 31.31 4.49 7.66
C ALA A 125 29.97 3.81 7.35
N LEU A 126 28.85 4.53 7.44
CA LEU A 126 27.53 4.00 7.12
C LEU A 126 27.42 3.64 5.63
N ALA A 127 27.82 4.52 4.72
CA ALA A 127 27.80 4.25 3.28
C ALA A 127 28.62 2.98 2.95
N ARG A 128 29.83 2.87 3.50
CA ARG A 128 30.67 1.67 3.35
C ARG A 128 30.02 0.41 3.94
N SER A 129 29.43 0.50 5.13
CA SER A 129 28.75 -0.63 5.76
C SER A 129 27.49 -1.03 4.98
N PHE A 130 26.83 -0.07 4.33
CA PHE A 130 25.69 -0.35 3.47
C PHE A 130 26.13 -1.23 2.31
N ASP A 131 27.14 -0.80 1.56
CA ASP A 131 27.64 -1.51 0.38
C ASP A 131 28.26 -2.88 0.70
N THR A 132 29.01 -2.97 1.79
CA THR A 132 29.77 -4.19 2.12
C THR A 132 28.99 -5.22 2.92
N ARG A 133 27.93 -4.80 3.63
CA ARG A 133 27.20 -5.66 4.56
C ARG A 133 25.69 -5.65 4.33
N ILE A 134 25.05 -4.48 4.36
CA ILE A 134 23.58 -4.40 4.34
C ILE A 134 23.04 -4.83 2.97
N TYR A 135 23.57 -4.26 1.89
CA TYR A 135 23.09 -4.50 0.53
C TYR A 135 23.25 -5.96 0.10
N PRO A 136 24.43 -6.62 0.23
CA PRO A 136 24.58 -8.01 -0.16
C PRO A 136 23.74 -8.97 0.69
N GLN A 137 23.61 -8.71 2.00
CA GLN A 137 22.83 -9.57 2.90
C GLN A 137 21.33 -9.46 2.65
N THR A 138 20.84 -8.24 2.41
CA THR A 138 19.43 -8.02 2.06
C THR A 138 19.08 -8.75 0.77
N ARG A 139 19.93 -8.63 -0.26
CA ARG A 139 19.72 -9.34 -1.52
C ARG A 139 19.82 -10.85 -1.42
N ALA A 140 20.70 -11.36 -0.56
CA ALA A 140 20.80 -12.81 -0.34
C ALA A 140 19.52 -13.39 0.29
N LEU A 141 18.79 -12.60 1.08
CA LEU A 141 17.55 -13.04 1.74
C LEU A 141 16.31 -12.80 0.87
N TRP A 142 16.23 -11.64 0.21
CA TRP A 142 15.00 -11.15 -0.43
C TRP A 142 15.08 -11.07 -1.96
N GLY A 143 16.24 -11.33 -2.56
CA GLY A 143 16.47 -11.21 -3.99
C GLY A 143 16.87 -9.79 -4.41
N SER A 144 16.89 -9.56 -5.72
CA SER A 144 17.35 -8.31 -6.31
C SER A 144 16.18 -7.36 -6.60
N GLU A 145 16.37 -6.07 -6.33
CA GLU A 145 15.50 -5.00 -6.78
C GLU A 145 15.60 -4.81 -8.30
N ALA A 146 14.59 -4.17 -8.91
CA ALA A 146 14.67 -3.73 -10.29
C ALA A 146 15.89 -2.81 -10.48
N THR A 147 16.71 -3.09 -11.49
CA THR A 147 17.91 -2.31 -11.81
C THR A 147 17.92 -2.00 -13.31
N PRO A 148 17.91 -0.72 -13.73
CA PRO A 148 17.82 0.48 -12.89
C PRO A 148 16.47 0.59 -12.16
N GLY A 149 16.42 1.41 -11.10
CA GLY A 149 15.20 1.73 -10.40
C GLY A 149 14.21 2.52 -11.26
N ILE A 150 13.09 2.93 -10.66
CA ILE A 150 12.02 3.69 -11.33
C ILE A 150 12.48 5.06 -11.81
N ASP A 151 13.52 5.61 -11.18
CA ASP A 151 14.18 6.87 -11.51
C ASP A 151 15.42 6.70 -12.40
N GLY A 152 15.70 5.50 -12.89
CA GLY A 152 16.88 5.21 -13.70
C GLY A 152 18.17 5.05 -12.90
N ASP A 153 18.10 5.12 -11.57
CA ASP A 153 19.24 5.06 -10.65
C ASP A 153 19.32 3.67 -9.98
N PRO A 154 20.49 3.01 -9.97
CA PRO A 154 20.68 1.79 -9.18
C PRO A 154 20.84 2.06 -7.67
N ARG A 155 21.04 3.32 -7.25
CA ARG A 155 21.29 3.67 -5.85
C ARG A 155 20.00 3.94 -5.08
N ILE A 156 20.02 3.58 -3.81
CA ILE A 156 18.96 3.89 -2.85
C ILE A 156 19.21 5.28 -2.27
N TYR A 157 18.14 6.04 -2.03
CA TYR A 157 18.19 7.37 -1.43
C TYR A 157 17.85 7.26 0.07
N GLY A 158 18.86 7.43 0.93
CA GLY A 158 18.69 7.55 2.38
C GLY A 158 18.63 9.02 2.80
N LEU A 159 17.54 9.42 3.45
CA LEU A 159 17.34 10.79 3.97
C LEU A 159 17.37 10.79 5.49
N PHE A 160 18.25 11.59 6.08
CA PHE A 160 18.25 11.93 7.50
C PHE A 160 17.55 13.26 7.71
N ALA A 161 16.39 13.23 8.37
CA ALA A 161 15.56 14.39 8.64
C ALA A 161 14.98 14.36 10.06
N HIS A 162 14.59 15.53 10.56
CA HIS A 162 13.95 15.72 11.86
C HIS A 162 12.44 15.73 11.72
N ASN A 163 11.74 15.75 12.86
CA ASN A 163 10.30 15.95 12.92
C ASN A 163 9.50 14.90 12.12
N MET A 164 9.99 13.65 12.08
CA MET A 164 9.33 12.52 11.42
C MET A 164 8.30 11.80 12.31
N GLY A 165 8.04 12.32 13.52
CA GLY A 165 7.15 11.74 14.52
C GLY A 165 7.89 11.17 15.73
N SER A 166 7.23 11.18 16.90
CA SER A 166 7.78 10.61 18.12
C SER A 166 7.84 9.07 17.99
N GLY A 167 9.05 8.51 18.01
CA GLY A 167 9.27 7.06 17.91
C GLY A 167 9.64 6.57 16.50
N THR A 168 9.73 7.47 15.52
CA THR A 168 10.08 7.11 14.15
C THR A 168 11.59 7.13 13.96
N ALA A 169 12.18 5.95 13.74
CA ALA A 169 13.61 5.82 13.43
C ALA A 169 13.89 5.86 11.92
N ALA A 170 13.01 5.23 11.11
CA ALA A 170 13.05 5.24 9.65
C ALA A 170 11.72 4.73 9.10
N TYR A 171 11.36 5.10 7.87
CA TYR A 171 10.25 4.49 7.14
C TYR A 171 10.48 4.56 5.62
N PHE A 172 9.76 3.71 4.89
CA PHE A 172 9.64 3.74 3.42
C PHE A 172 8.17 3.65 3.05
N ILE A 173 7.71 4.47 2.10
CA ILE A 173 6.31 4.48 1.64
C ILE A 173 6.26 3.88 0.23
N SER A 174 5.63 2.71 0.11
CA SER A 174 5.62 1.92 -1.12
C SER A 174 4.80 2.53 -2.28
N ASP A 175 4.08 3.63 -2.06
CA ASP A 175 3.18 4.23 -3.08
C ASP A 175 3.78 5.40 -3.86
N HIS A 176 4.94 5.93 -3.46
CA HIS A 176 5.71 6.89 -4.28
C HIS A 176 6.09 6.42 -5.69
N PRO A 177 6.37 5.12 -5.96
CA PRO A 177 6.67 4.65 -7.31
C PRO A 177 5.50 4.65 -8.30
N THR A 178 4.27 5.00 -7.88
CA THR A 178 3.13 4.99 -8.79
C THR A 178 3.12 6.21 -9.71
N PRO A 179 2.90 6.02 -11.02
CA PRO A 179 2.61 7.13 -11.93
C PRO A 179 1.42 7.91 -11.40
N ARG A 180 1.55 9.24 -11.32
CA ARG A 180 0.44 10.13 -11.00
C ARG A 180 0.00 10.85 -12.27
N PRO A 181 -1.29 11.15 -12.43
CA PRO A 181 -1.74 12.07 -13.47
C PRO A 181 -0.92 13.37 -13.35
N GLY A 182 -0.38 13.84 -14.47
CA GLY A 182 0.39 15.09 -14.51
C GLY A 182 -0.45 16.24 -13.95
N VAL A 183 0.17 17.04 -13.08
CA VAL A 183 -0.24 18.42 -12.79
C VAL A 183 0.67 19.34 -13.59
#